data_AF-A0AA39VTD2-F1
#
_entry.id   AF-A0AA39VTD2-F1
#
_cell.length_a   1.000
_cell.length_b   1.000
_cell.length_c   1.000
_cell.angle_alpha   90.00
_cell.angle_beta   90.00
_cell.angle_gamma   90.00
#
_symmetry.space_group_name_H-M   'P 1'
#
loop_
_entity.id
_entity.type
_entity.pdbx_description
1 polymer ?
#
loop_
_entity_poly.entity_id
_entity_poly.type
_entity_poly.pdbx_seq_one_letter_code
_entity_poly.pdbx_strand_id
1 'polypeptide(L)'
;MSRDTLEYRWGKHHRTYVENLNNQIAGTELDGMSLEDVILVSYNRGDILPPFNNAAQAWNHGFFWESMKPGGGGKPSGDLLELIERDFGSFETFLSEFKSAASTQFGSGWAWLCYKANRLDVENAVNPLPSDEDKKLVVVKSPNAVNTFSLGLLSAPYY
;
A
#
# COMPACT_ATOMS: atom_id res chain seq x y z
N MET A 1 -3.01 -4.40 -19.23
CA MET A 1 -2.66 -2.96 -19.32
C MET A 1 -2.09 -2.70 -20.71
N SER A 2 -2.44 -1.59 -21.37
CA SER A 2 -1.84 -1.24 -22.67
C SER A 2 -0.40 -0.73 -22.50
N ARG A 3 0.42 -0.81 -23.56
CA ARG A 3 1.79 -0.28 -23.57
C ARG A 3 1.83 1.20 -23.19
N ASP A 4 0.99 2.01 -23.82
CA ASP A 4 0.96 3.46 -23.60
C ASP A 4 0.60 3.81 -22.14
N THR A 5 -0.28 3.02 -21.51
CA THR A 5 -0.60 3.18 -20.09
C THR A 5 0.61 2.88 -19.22
N LEU A 6 1.34 1.80 -19.52
CA LEU A 6 2.54 1.41 -18.78
C LEU A 6 3.65 2.46 -18.92
N GLU A 7 3.95 2.90 -20.15
CA GLU A 7 4.98 3.92 -20.43
C GLU A 7 4.69 5.23 -19.70
N TYR A 8 3.43 5.65 -19.65
CA TYR A 8 3.06 6.87 -18.94
C TYR A 8 3.09 6.70 -17.42
N ARG A 9 2.51 5.61 -16.89
CA ARG A 9 2.39 5.39 -15.44
C ARG A 9 3.71 5.02 -14.78
N TRP A 10 4.48 4.11 -15.37
CA TRP A 10 5.81 3.77 -14.87
C TRP A 10 6.85 4.81 -15.31
N GLY A 11 6.94 5.07 -16.61
CA GLY A 11 8.03 5.85 -17.19
C GLY A 11 7.99 7.35 -16.84
N LYS A 12 6.80 7.92 -16.58
CA LYS A 12 6.65 9.32 -16.16
C LYS A 12 6.21 9.43 -14.72
N HIS A 13 5.01 8.96 -14.36
CA HIS A 13 4.45 9.21 -13.02
C HIS A 13 5.30 8.65 -11.89
N HIS A 14 5.61 7.34 -11.92
CA HIS A 14 6.45 6.73 -10.90
C HIS A 14 7.83 7.40 -10.84
N ARG A 15 8.47 7.62 -11.99
CA ARG A 15 9.75 8.33 -12.08
C ARG A 15 9.71 9.72 -11.44
N THR A 16 8.68 10.51 -11.71
CA THR A 16 8.56 11.87 -11.16
C THR A 16 8.46 11.85 -9.63
N TYR A 17 7.77 10.87 -9.03
CA TYR A 17 7.77 10.73 -7.57
C TYR A 17 9.17 10.45 -7.02
N VAL A 18 9.94 9.56 -7.67
CA VAL A 18 11.32 9.24 -7.28
C VAL A 18 12.24 10.46 -7.43
N GLU A 19 12.19 11.15 -8.57
CA GLU A 19 13.02 12.34 -8.82
C GLU A 19 12.71 13.48 -7.83
N ASN A 20 11.42 13.74 -7.58
CA ASN A 20 11.01 14.74 -6.61
C ASN A 20 11.44 14.37 -5.19
N LEU A 21 11.30 13.10 -4.80
CA LEU A 21 11.75 12.64 -3.50
C LEU A 21 13.26 12.87 -3.33
N ASN A 22 14.06 12.42 -4.30
CA ASN A 22 15.51 12.59 -4.27
C ASN A 22 15.91 14.07 -4.11
N ASN A 23 15.24 14.97 -4.84
CA ASN A 23 15.47 16.41 -4.71
C ASN A 23 15.08 16.97 -3.33
N GLN A 24 14.02 16.41 -2.71
CA GLN A 24 13.55 16.85 -1.38
C GLN A 24 14.46 16.37 -0.24
N ILE A 25 15.08 15.19 -0.38
CA ILE A 25 15.87 14.59 0.70
C ILE A 25 17.38 14.82 0.56
N ALA A 26 17.87 15.25 -0.61
CA ALA A 26 19.29 15.46 -0.87
C ALA A 26 19.97 16.35 0.20
N GLY A 27 21.00 15.81 0.86
CA GLY A 27 21.75 16.52 1.90
C GLY A 27 20.99 16.71 3.22
N THR A 28 19.83 16.08 3.38
CA THR A 28 19.10 16.01 4.66
C THR A 28 19.47 14.72 5.40
N GLU A 29 18.99 14.57 6.64
CA GLU A 29 19.13 13.31 7.39
C GLU A 29 18.38 12.12 6.76
N LEU A 30 17.42 12.39 5.87
CA LEU A 30 16.66 11.36 5.15
C LEU A 30 17.45 10.77 3.99
N ASP A 31 18.54 11.42 3.57
CA ASP A 31 19.40 10.94 2.49
C ASP A 31 20.11 9.65 2.91
N GLY A 32 20.01 8.60 2.09
CA GLY A 32 20.56 7.28 2.39
C GLY A 32 19.70 6.38 3.29
N MET A 33 18.55 6.84 3.78
CA MET A 33 17.57 5.97 4.45
C MET A 33 16.86 5.03 3.45
N SER A 34 16.27 3.95 3.95
CA SER A 34 15.36 3.13 3.15
C SER A 34 14.08 3.92 2.80
N LEU A 35 13.41 3.56 1.71
CA LEU A 35 12.17 4.24 1.30
C LEU A 35 11.08 4.12 2.39
N GLU A 36 10.98 2.95 3.01
CA GLU A 36 10.09 2.67 4.14
C GLU A 36 10.39 3.58 5.34
N ASP A 37 11.66 3.74 5.72
CA ASP A 37 12.04 4.62 6.83
C ASP A 37 11.72 6.08 6.51
N VAL A 38 11.99 6.53 5.29
CA VAL A 38 11.62 7.88 4.84
C VAL A 38 10.10 8.08 4.96
N ILE A 39 9.29 7.10 4.57
CA ILE A 39 7.83 7.16 4.72
C ILE A 39 7.43 7.30 6.19
N LEU A 40 8.00 6.50 7.09
CA LEU A 40 7.65 6.56 8.52
C LEU A 40 8.04 7.86 9.18
N VAL A 41 9.28 8.30 8.95
CA VAL A 41 9.80 9.54 9.52
C VAL A 41 9.00 10.73 8.99
N SER A 42 8.75 10.77 7.69
CA SER A 42 8.00 11.87 7.07
C SER A 42 6.49 11.83 7.31
N TYR A 43 5.91 10.69 7.69
CA TYR A 43 4.52 10.63 8.14
C TYR A 43 4.33 11.32 9.49
N ASN A 44 5.34 11.26 10.37
CA ASN A 44 5.44 12.03 11.61
C ASN A 44 4.15 12.00 12.44
N ARG A 45 3.63 10.80 12.73
CA ARG A 45 2.40 10.58 13.52
C ARG A 45 1.16 11.29 12.95
N GLY A 46 1.13 11.52 11.64
CA GLY A 46 0.06 12.24 10.94
C GLY A 46 0.32 13.73 10.74
N ASP A 47 1.39 14.30 11.32
CA ASP A 47 1.85 15.66 11.04
C ASP A 47 2.84 15.67 9.85
N ILE A 48 2.27 15.40 8.68
CA ILE A 48 2.97 15.00 7.44
C ILE A 48 4.03 16.04 7.03
N LEU A 49 5.28 15.57 6.87
CA LEU A 49 6.40 16.34 6.34
C LEU A 49 6.42 16.36 4.79
N PRO A 50 7.03 17.38 4.14
CA PRO A 50 7.02 17.52 2.68
C PRO A 50 7.48 16.30 1.86
N PRO A 51 8.47 15.47 2.30
CA PRO A 51 8.90 14.29 1.55
C PRO A 51 7.86 13.17 1.47
N PHE A 52 6.92 13.10 2.41
CA PHE A 52 6.03 11.95 2.59
C PHE A 52 5.25 11.58 1.32
N ASN A 53 4.65 12.57 0.67
CA ASN A 53 3.79 12.30 -0.47
C ASN A 53 4.55 11.66 -1.64
N ASN A 54 5.79 12.11 -1.92
CA ASN A 54 6.60 11.52 -2.97
C ASN A 54 7.15 10.15 -2.54
N ALA A 55 7.57 10.01 -1.28
CA ALA A 55 8.05 8.73 -0.74
C ALA A 55 6.97 7.65 -0.79
N ALA A 56 5.80 7.95 -0.24
CA ALA A 56 4.70 7.00 -0.19
C ALA A 56 4.13 6.70 -1.58
N GLN A 57 4.07 7.67 -2.50
CA GLN A 57 3.66 7.39 -3.88
C GLN A 57 4.68 6.56 -4.65
N ALA A 58 5.99 6.77 -4.46
CA ALA A 58 7.01 5.92 -5.05
C ALA A 58 6.84 4.46 -4.58
N TRP A 59 6.66 4.26 -3.27
CA TRP A 59 6.43 2.94 -2.69
C TRP A 59 5.12 2.30 -3.19
N ASN A 60 4.00 3.03 -3.16
CA ASN A 60 2.70 2.52 -3.61
C ASN A 60 2.73 2.06 -5.07
N HIS A 61 3.42 2.83 -5.93
CA HIS A 61 3.62 2.43 -7.32
C HIS A 61 4.49 1.18 -7.39
N GLY A 62 5.66 1.15 -6.74
CA GLY A 62 6.52 -0.03 -6.66
C GLY A 62 5.73 -1.31 -6.33
N PHE A 63 4.99 -1.27 -5.23
CA PHE A 63 4.13 -2.37 -4.78
C PHE A 63 3.03 -2.74 -5.80
N PHE A 64 2.40 -1.77 -6.44
CA PHE A 64 1.40 -2.01 -7.48
C PHE A 64 1.97 -2.77 -8.68
N TRP A 65 3.21 -2.46 -9.08
CA TRP A 65 3.86 -3.16 -10.19
C TRP A 65 4.26 -4.58 -9.81
N GLU A 66 4.72 -4.81 -8.58
CA GLU A 66 5.00 -6.13 -8.02
C GLU A 66 3.74 -7.00 -7.88
N SER A 67 2.59 -6.37 -7.66
CA SER A 67 1.28 -7.02 -7.60
C SER A 67 0.77 -7.50 -8.97
N MET A 68 1.51 -7.27 -10.06
CA MET A 68 1.12 -7.64 -11.42
C MET A 68 2.15 -8.55 -12.09
N LYS A 69 1.64 -9.47 -12.92
CA LYS A 69 2.47 -10.28 -13.83
C LYS A 69 1.74 -10.53 -15.15
N PRO A 70 2.46 -10.74 -16.27
CA PRO A 70 1.87 -11.20 -17.53
C PRO A 70 1.09 -12.51 -17.32
N GLY A 71 -0.14 -12.58 -17.84
CA GLY A 71 -0.99 -13.76 -17.66
C GLY A 71 -1.40 -14.05 -16.22
N GLY A 72 -1.28 -13.07 -15.31
CA GLY A 72 -1.75 -13.19 -13.93
C GLY A 72 -3.28 -13.15 -13.79
N GLY A 73 -3.75 -13.01 -12.56
CA GLY A 73 -5.16 -13.14 -12.20
C GLY A 73 -5.54 -14.58 -11.87
N GLY A 74 -6.84 -14.87 -11.91
CA GLY A 74 -7.39 -16.12 -11.40
C GLY A 74 -7.57 -16.12 -9.88
N LYS A 75 -7.93 -17.28 -9.33
CA LYS A 75 -8.06 -17.50 -7.89
C LYS A 75 -6.67 -17.81 -7.31
N PRO A 76 -6.27 -17.20 -6.18
CA PRO A 76 -5.03 -17.57 -5.50
C PRO A 76 -5.10 -19.01 -4.98
N SER A 77 -3.98 -19.55 -4.54
CA SER A 77 -3.86 -20.90 -3.98
C SER A 77 -3.14 -20.89 -2.63
N GLY A 78 -3.18 -22.01 -1.91
CA GLY A 78 -2.48 -22.19 -0.64
C GLY A 78 -3.00 -21.25 0.46
N ASP A 79 -2.11 -20.89 1.37
CA ASP A 79 -2.41 -20.11 2.59
C ASP A 79 -3.21 -18.84 2.32
N LEU A 80 -2.92 -18.13 1.21
CA LEU A 80 -3.65 -16.91 0.87
C LEU A 80 -5.13 -17.20 0.57
N LEU A 81 -5.42 -18.30 -0.15
CA LEU A 81 -6.79 -18.66 -0.42
C LEU A 81 -7.51 -19.09 0.85
N GLU A 82 -6.86 -19.87 1.70
CA GLU A 82 -7.43 -20.32 2.98
C GLU A 82 -7.76 -19.13 3.89
N LEU A 83 -6.87 -18.14 3.98
CA LEU A 83 -7.12 -16.90 4.71
C LEU A 83 -8.27 -16.09 4.11
N ILE A 84 -8.36 -16.00 2.78
CA ILE A 84 -9.46 -15.31 2.10
C ILE A 84 -10.80 -16.00 2.41
N GLU A 85 -10.88 -17.33 2.29
CA GLU A 85 -12.11 -18.07 2.54
C GLU A 85 -12.48 -18.04 4.02
N ARG A 86 -11.50 -18.04 4.94
CA ARG A 86 -11.73 -17.85 6.37
C ARG A 86 -12.33 -16.49 6.70
N ASP A 87 -11.75 -15.41 6.15
CA ASP A 87 -12.07 -14.04 6.58
C ASP A 87 -13.23 -13.41 5.81
N PHE A 88 -13.43 -13.80 4.54
CA PHE A 88 -14.49 -13.28 3.67
C PHE A 88 -15.57 -14.32 3.34
N GLY A 89 -15.41 -15.56 3.79
CA GLY A 89 -16.32 -16.68 3.51
C GLY A 89 -16.16 -17.30 2.11
N SER A 90 -15.75 -16.51 1.10
CA SER A 90 -15.40 -17.01 -0.23
C SER A 90 -14.49 -16.04 -0.99
N PHE A 91 -13.79 -16.53 -2.01
CA PHE A 91 -13.01 -15.69 -2.91
C PHE A 91 -13.88 -14.71 -3.71
N GLU A 92 -15.10 -15.11 -4.06
CA GLU A 92 -16.06 -14.30 -4.79
C GLU A 92 -16.55 -13.12 -3.94
N THR A 93 -16.81 -13.36 -2.65
CA THR A 93 -17.12 -12.30 -1.68
C THR A 93 -15.97 -11.32 -1.56
N PHE A 94 -14.74 -11.81 -1.33
CA PHE A 94 -13.54 -10.97 -1.30
C PHE A 94 -13.41 -10.11 -2.57
N LEU A 95 -13.53 -10.73 -3.75
CA LEU A 95 -13.37 -10.03 -5.02
C LEU A 95 -14.44 -8.94 -5.20
N SER A 96 -15.67 -9.19 -4.74
CA SER A 96 -16.75 -8.22 -4.73
C SER A 96 -16.43 -7.03 -3.82
N GLU A 97 -16.00 -7.30 -2.59
CA GLU A 97 -15.61 -6.27 -1.61
C GLU A 97 -14.41 -5.44 -2.09
N PHE A 98 -13.37 -6.09 -2.63
CA PHE A 98 -12.19 -5.42 -3.15
C PHE A 98 -12.51 -4.51 -4.33
N LYS A 99 -13.36 -4.97 -5.27
CA LYS A 99 -13.86 -4.15 -6.38
C LYS A 99 -14.70 -2.97 -5.89
N SER A 100 -15.56 -3.21 -4.90
CA SER A 100 -16.36 -2.15 -4.27
C SER A 100 -15.48 -1.08 -3.62
N ALA A 101 -14.46 -1.48 -2.86
CA ALA A 101 -13.51 -0.54 -2.26
C ALA A 101 -12.75 0.30 -3.31
N ALA A 102 -12.27 -0.35 -4.38
CA ALA A 102 -11.57 0.33 -5.46
C ALA A 102 -12.46 1.31 -6.25
N SER A 103 -13.71 0.94 -6.50
CA SER A 103 -14.66 1.76 -7.27
C SER A 103 -15.31 2.90 -6.48
N THR A 104 -15.44 2.74 -5.16
CA THR A 104 -16.04 3.74 -4.27
C THR A 104 -15.01 4.65 -3.58
N GLN A 105 -13.73 4.51 -3.93
CA GLN A 105 -12.71 5.49 -3.54
C GLN A 105 -12.96 6.80 -4.29
N PHE A 106 -13.27 7.86 -3.54
CA PHE A 106 -13.48 9.19 -4.11
C PHE A 106 -12.13 9.89 -4.36
N GLY A 107 -11.93 10.39 -5.58
CA GLY A 107 -10.67 11.00 -5.99
C GLY A 107 -9.52 10.00 -6.12
N SER A 108 -8.29 10.51 -6.10
CA SER A 108 -7.09 9.66 -6.16
C SER A 108 -6.91 8.86 -4.87
N GLY A 109 -6.55 7.59 -5.00
CA GLY A 109 -6.30 6.72 -3.86
C GLY A 109 -6.02 5.28 -4.27
N TRP A 110 -5.98 4.40 -3.27
CA TRP A 110 -5.60 3.00 -3.40
C TRP A 110 -6.57 2.09 -2.65
N ALA A 111 -6.74 0.87 -3.16
CA ALA A 111 -7.44 -0.21 -2.48
C ALA A 111 -6.46 -1.35 -2.20
N TRP A 112 -6.54 -1.91 -1.01
CA TRP A 112 -5.56 -2.82 -0.46
C TRP A 112 -6.23 -4.06 0.13
N LEU A 113 -5.59 -5.21 -0.06
CA LEU A 113 -5.80 -6.37 0.78
C LEU A 113 -4.67 -6.37 1.82
N CYS A 114 -5.04 -6.28 3.09
CA CYS A 114 -4.09 -6.19 4.19
C CYS A 114 -4.35 -7.27 5.22
N TYR A 115 -3.30 -7.74 5.87
CA TYR A 115 -3.41 -8.48 7.11
C TYR A 115 -3.35 -7.50 8.30
N LYS A 116 -4.45 -7.42 9.06
CA LYS A 116 -4.53 -6.60 10.27
C LYS A 116 -3.90 -7.37 11.42
N ALA A 117 -2.63 -7.11 11.70
CA ALA A 117 -1.96 -7.69 12.86
C ALA A 117 -2.49 -7.09 14.17
N ASN A 118 -2.34 -7.85 15.26
CA ASN A 118 -2.72 -7.44 16.61
C ASN A 118 -1.75 -6.41 17.24
N ARG A 119 -0.57 -6.21 16.64
CA ARG A 119 0.38 -5.16 17.00
C ARG A 119 1.35 -4.98 15.85
N LEU A 120 1.60 -3.73 15.46
CA LEU A 120 2.72 -3.35 14.62
C LEU A 120 3.61 -2.41 15.44
N ASP A 121 4.87 -2.82 15.65
CA ASP A 121 5.88 -2.02 16.36
C ASP A 121 6.47 -0.94 15.44
N VAL A 122 5.59 -0.11 14.90
CA VAL A 122 5.96 1.00 14.02
C VAL A 122 5.73 2.29 14.80
N GLU A 123 6.79 2.85 15.38
CA GLU A 123 6.73 3.94 16.38
C GLU A 123 6.10 5.25 15.86
N ASN A 124 6.12 5.45 14.53
CA ASN A 124 5.63 6.66 13.86
C ASN A 124 4.34 6.46 13.05
N ALA A 125 3.77 5.25 12.99
CA ALA A 125 2.49 5.01 12.35
C ALA A 125 1.31 5.34 13.28
N VAL A 126 0.14 5.65 12.69
CA VAL A 126 -1.11 5.70 13.46
C VAL A 126 -1.57 4.26 13.66
N ASN A 127 -1.14 3.67 14.77
CA ASN A 127 -1.57 2.32 15.14
C ASN A 127 -2.92 2.40 15.86
N PRO A 128 -4.00 1.83 15.30
CA PRO A 128 -5.23 1.66 16.07
C PRO A 128 -4.96 0.75 17.27
N LEU A 129 -5.71 0.94 18.36
CA LEU A 129 -5.61 0.06 19.52
C LEU A 129 -5.95 -1.38 19.10
N PRO A 130 -5.20 -2.38 19.59
CA PRO A 130 -5.50 -3.78 19.30
C PRO A 130 -6.94 -4.13 19.70
N SER A 131 -7.61 -4.94 18.89
CA SER A 131 -8.93 -5.50 19.20
C SER A 131 -8.98 -7.01 18.95
N ASP A 132 -9.99 -7.68 19.51
CA ASP A 132 -10.23 -9.11 19.29
C ASP A 132 -10.52 -9.46 17.83
N GLU A 133 -10.81 -8.45 16.99
CA GLU A 133 -10.97 -8.59 15.55
C GLU A 133 -9.66 -8.55 14.76
N ASP A 134 -8.51 -8.40 15.42
CA ASP A 134 -7.20 -8.47 14.78
C ASP A 134 -6.82 -9.93 14.45
N LYS A 135 -5.85 -10.11 13.54
CA LYS A 135 -5.40 -11.37 12.90
C LYS A 135 -6.26 -11.86 11.74
N LYS A 136 -6.83 -10.92 10.98
CA LYS A 136 -7.61 -11.20 9.78
C LYS A 136 -7.16 -10.37 8.58
N LEU A 137 -7.44 -10.88 7.40
CA LEU A 137 -7.43 -10.11 6.17
C LEU A 137 -8.56 -9.08 6.19
N VAL A 138 -8.25 -7.89 5.70
CA VAL A 138 -9.18 -6.78 5.57
C VAL A 138 -8.99 -6.10 4.22
N VAL A 139 -10.08 -5.61 3.64
CA VAL A 139 -10.03 -4.70 2.49
C VAL A 139 -10.04 -3.28 3.01
N VAL A 140 -9.06 -2.48 2.61
CA VAL A 140 -8.90 -1.08 3.08
C VAL A 140 -8.75 -0.17 1.88
N LYS A 141 -9.26 1.06 2.00
CA LYS A 141 -9.03 2.13 1.03
C LYS A 141 -8.29 3.28 1.69
N SER A 142 -7.41 3.91 0.93
CA SER A 142 -6.68 5.09 1.40
C SER A 142 -6.73 6.22 0.36
N PRO A 143 -6.94 7.47 0.78
CA PRO A 143 -6.85 8.61 -0.11
C PRO A 143 -5.39 8.98 -0.40
N ASN A 144 -5.13 9.43 -1.62
CA ASN A 144 -3.83 9.97 -2.05
C ASN A 144 -2.66 9.03 -1.75
N ALA A 145 -1.61 9.53 -1.09
CA ALA A 145 -0.36 8.83 -0.85
C ALA A 145 -0.38 7.91 0.39
N VAL A 146 -1.43 7.95 1.21
CA VAL A 146 -1.51 7.15 2.44
C VAL A 146 -1.49 5.67 2.09
N ASN A 147 -0.67 4.89 2.81
CA ASN A 147 -0.52 3.47 2.55
C ASN A 147 -0.66 2.64 3.83
N THR A 148 -0.72 1.32 3.68
CA THR A 148 -1.04 0.39 4.77
C THR A 148 0.02 0.42 5.86
N PHE A 149 1.29 0.64 5.49
CA PHE A 149 2.39 0.75 6.43
C PHE A 149 2.23 1.92 7.40
N SER A 150 1.86 3.11 6.89
CA SER A 150 1.54 4.28 7.73
C SER A 150 0.29 4.10 8.61
N LEU A 151 -0.58 3.15 8.27
CA LEU A 151 -1.80 2.79 9.00
C LEU A 151 -1.62 1.62 9.96
N GLY A 152 -0.39 1.10 10.11
CA GLY A 152 -0.13 -0.06 10.94
C GLY A 152 -0.80 -1.33 10.41
N LEU A 153 -0.72 -1.55 9.09
CA LEU A 153 -1.23 -2.73 8.41
C LEU A 153 -0.18 -3.34 7.47
N LEU A 154 -0.10 -4.67 7.44
CA LEU A 154 0.73 -5.38 6.46
C LEU A 154 -0.07 -5.55 5.17
N SER A 155 0.40 -5.01 4.05
CA SER A 155 -0.14 -5.39 2.74
C SER A 155 0.29 -6.81 2.41
N ALA A 156 -0.44 -7.50 1.55
CA ALA A 156 -0.15 -8.86 1.13
C ALA A 156 0.79 -8.90 -0.10
N PRO A 157 2.10 -9.20 0.05
CA PRO A 157 2.94 -9.72 -1.03
C PRO A 157 3.06 -11.25 -0.89
N TYR A 158 1.96 -11.96 -0.71
CA TYR A 158 2.03 -13.43 -0.61
C TYR A 158 2.31 -13.99 -2.00
N TYR A 159 3.57 -14.34 -2.26
CA TYR A 159 4.02 -15.14 -3.39
C TYR A 159 3.52 -16.59 -3.26
#